data_AF-A0AAU9WAD9-F1
#
_entry.id   AF-A0AAU9WAD9-F1
#
_cell.length_a   1.000
_cell.length_b   1.000
_cell.length_c   1.000
_cell.angle_alpha   90.00
_cell.angle_beta   90.00
_cell.angle_gamma   90.00
#
_symmetry.space_group_name_H-M   'P 1'
#
loop_
_entity.id
_entity.type
_entity.pdbx_description
1 polymer ?
#
loop_
_entity_poly.entity_id
_entity_poly.type
_entity_poly.pdbx_seq_one_letter_code
_entity_poly.pdbx_strand_id
1 'polypeptide(L)'
;MVFRLTEISGVDLLPRKRKLQCRNGHFLEVRPDGTVRGTKNNDSIYTVFHLNSVGPNIVTLWAAEARLYVGIDDRGNIVTSASKIPSCELREKLDTEFFTSLSKEFSPRRLHCLAISVQGKVRSSILTSSQNVQFITKRLH
;
A
#
# COMPACT_ATOMS: atom_id res chain seq x y z
N MET A 1 22.99 20.92 -25.97
CA MET A 1 21.98 20.48 -24.97
C MET A 1 22.30 19.05 -24.59
N VAL A 2 22.97 18.86 -23.45
CA VAL A 2 23.48 17.55 -23.04
C VAL A 2 22.37 16.81 -22.30
N PHE A 3 21.82 15.78 -22.93
CA PHE A 3 20.97 14.81 -22.24
C PHE A 3 21.88 13.82 -21.51
N ARG A 4 21.84 13.82 -20.18
CA ARG A 4 22.51 12.81 -19.35
C ARG A 4 21.70 11.51 -19.48
N LEU A 5 22.27 10.54 -20.17
CA LEU A 5 21.85 9.14 -20.14
C LEU A 5 22.29 8.53 -18.81
N THR A 6 21.37 8.40 -17.86
CA THR A 6 21.47 7.39 -16.81
C THR A 6 20.33 6.41 -16.99
N GLU A 7 20.70 5.27 -17.55
CA GLU A 7 20.14 3.94 -17.33
C GLU A 7 18.62 3.75 -17.48
N ILE A 8 18.27 3.20 -18.63
CA ILE A 8 16.98 2.59 -18.94
C ILE A 8 16.82 1.34 -18.06
N SER A 9 16.12 1.44 -16.92
CA SER A 9 15.49 0.27 -16.28
C SER A 9 14.03 0.21 -16.74
N GLY A 10 13.78 -0.52 -17.82
CA GLY A 10 12.48 -0.62 -18.46
C GLY A 10 11.40 -1.26 -17.58
N VAL A 11 10.60 -0.43 -16.90
CA VAL A 11 9.14 -0.56 -16.67
C VAL A 11 8.60 0.76 -16.08
N ASP A 12 8.91 1.91 -16.69
CA ASP A 12 8.18 3.17 -16.43
C ASP A 12 6.89 3.22 -17.25
N LEU A 13 6.08 2.17 -17.12
CA LEU A 13 4.67 2.20 -17.50
C LEU A 13 4.00 3.22 -16.56
N LEU A 14 3.27 4.18 -17.15
CA LEU A 14 2.49 5.23 -16.50
C LEU A 14 2.23 4.99 -15.01
N PRO A 15 2.59 5.93 -14.11
CA PRO A 15 2.46 5.73 -12.67
C PRO A 15 1.08 5.12 -12.35
N ARG A 16 1.06 3.88 -11.82
CA ARG A 16 -0.19 3.15 -11.51
C ARG A 16 -0.88 3.82 -10.34
N LYS A 17 -1.50 4.98 -10.60
CA LYS A 17 -2.26 5.75 -9.62
C LYS A 17 -3.49 4.94 -9.22
N ARG A 18 -3.59 4.68 -7.92
CA ARG A 18 -4.64 3.86 -7.32
C ARG A 18 -5.13 4.51 -6.03
N LYS A 19 -6.39 4.27 -5.71
CA LYS A 19 -6.92 4.42 -4.35
C LYS A 19 -7.19 3.03 -3.79
N LEU A 20 -6.77 2.78 -2.55
CA LEU A 20 -7.03 1.53 -1.86
C LEU A 20 -8.23 1.74 -0.93
N GLN A 21 -9.38 1.20 -1.31
CA GLN A 21 -10.58 1.24 -0.48
C GLN A 21 -10.72 -0.09 0.26
N CYS A 22 -10.63 -0.09 1.58
CA CYS A 22 -10.95 -1.24 2.41
C CYS A 22 -12.43 -1.62 2.22
N ARG A 23 -12.77 -2.91 2.35
CA ARG A 23 -14.14 -3.42 2.24
C ARG A 23 -15.13 -2.74 3.19
N ASN A 24 -14.65 -2.21 4.32
CA ASN A 24 -15.44 -1.42 5.26
C ASN A 24 -15.68 0.05 4.84
N GLY A 25 -15.27 0.43 3.63
CA GLY A 25 -15.56 1.72 3.01
C GLY A 25 -14.47 2.78 3.19
N HIS A 26 -13.50 2.57 4.08
CA HIS A 26 -12.39 3.52 4.29
C HIS A 26 -11.34 3.43 3.17
N PHE A 27 -10.89 4.57 2.69
CA PHE A 27 -9.69 4.70 1.88
C PHE A 27 -8.45 4.78 2.76
N LEU A 28 -7.37 4.10 2.36
CA LEU A 28 -6.06 4.31 2.96
C LEU A 28 -5.62 5.76 2.69
N GLU A 29 -5.15 6.45 3.72
CA GLU A 29 -4.67 7.83 3.65
C GLU A 29 -3.33 7.93 4.37
N VAL A 30 -2.37 8.59 3.73
CA VAL A 30 -1.06 8.91 4.34
C VAL A 30 -0.84 10.40 4.25
N ARG A 31 -0.53 11.03 5.38
CA ARG A 31 -0.28 12.46 5.48
C ARG A 31 1.24 12.75 5.46
N PRO A 32 1.66 13.98 5.10
CA PRO A 32 3.08 14.33 5.02
C PRO A 32 3.85 14.20 6.34
N ASP A 33 3.15 14.22 7.48
CA ASP A 33 3.70 13.99 8.82
C ASP A 33 3.97 12.51 9.13
N GLY A 34 3.68 11.60 8.20
CA GLY A 34 3.80 10.14 8.38
C GLY A 34 2.57 9.48 9.00
N THR A 35 1.53 10.23 9.33
CA THR A 35 0.30 9.65 9.87
C THR A 35 -0.40 8.79 8.81
N VAL A 36 -0.69 7.54 9.17
CA VAL A 36 -1.45 6.60 8.33
C VAL A 36 -2.82 6.33 8.95
N ARG A 37 -3.89 6.56 8.20
CA ARG A 37 -5.27 6.36 8.67
C ARG A 37 -6.23 5.94 7.56
N GLY A 38 -7.40 5.47 7.97
CA GLY A 38 -8.55 5.27 7.10
C GLY A 38 -9.40 6.53 7.05
N THR A 39 -9.85 6.91 5.86
CA THR A 39 -10.75 8.05 5.66
C THR A 39 -11.93 7.66 4.79
N LYS A 40 -13.11 8.21 5.05
CA LYS A 40 -14.26 8.11 4.12
C LYS A 40 -14.28 9.22 3.08
N ASN A 41 -13.39 10.21 3.19
CA ASN A 41 -13.28 11.29 2.22
C ASN A 41 -12.58 10.79 0.95
N ASN A 42 -13.38 10.44 -0.06
CA ASN A 42 -12.89 10.00 -1.36
C ASN A 42 -12.11 11.11 -2.10
N ASP A 43 -12.35 12.39 -1.82
CA ASP A 43 -11.72 13.51 -2.54
C ASP A 43 -10.38 13.93 -1.93
N SER A 44 -9.97 13.27 -0.83
CA SER A 44 -8.67 13.53 -0.21
C SER A 44 -7.54 13.16 -1.15
N ILE A 45 -6.71 14.14 -1.49
CA ILE A 45 -5.51 13.98 -2.32
C ILE A 45 -4.49 13.01 -1.70
N TYR A 46 -4.52 12.87 -0.36
CA TYR A 46 -3.65 11.99 0.42
C TYR A 46 -4.02 10.50 0.34
N THR A 47 -5.05 10.16 -0.44
CA THR A 47 -5.48 8.77 -0.69
C THR A 47 -4.94 8.20 -2.01
N VAL A 48 -4.15 8.99 -2.74
CA VAL A 48 -3.60 8.61 -4.05
C VAL A 48 -2.24 7.94 -3.86
N PHE A 49 -2.13 6.71 -4.35
CA PHE A 49 -0.90 5.90 -4.30
C PHE A 49 -0.42 5.52 -5.68
N HIS A 50 0.89 5.42 -5.84
CA HIS A 50 1.50 4.68 -6.93
C HIS A 50 1.75 3.24 -6.46
N LEU A 51 1.03 2.29 -7.08
CA LEU A 51 1.15 0.86 -6.80
C LEU A 51 2.13 0.22 -7.80
N ASN A 52 3.40 0.12 -7.41
CA ASN A 52 4.47 -0.37 -8.27
C ASN A 52 4.77 -1.83 -7.97
N SER A 53 4.81 -2.68 -9.00
CA SER A 53 5.29 -4.05 -8.87
C SER A 53 6.82 -4.05 -8.83
N VAL A 54 7.39 -4.81 -7.89
CA VAL A 54 8.84 -4.95 -7.71
C VAL A 54 9.27 -6.42 -7.74
N GLY A 55 8.34 -7.34 -8.03
CA GLY A 55 8.57 -8.77 -8.15
C GLY A 55 7.25 -9.54 -8.28
N PRO A 56 7.31 -10.87 -8.44
CA PRO A 56 6.11 -11.71 -8.53
C PRO A 56 5.23 -11.54 -7.29
N ASN A 57 4.05 -10.92 -7.46
CA ASN A 57 3.11 -10.59 -6.39
C ASN A 57 3.69 -9.70 -5.28
N ILE A 58 4.79 -8.98 -5.53
CA ILE A 58 5.37 -8.04 -4.56
C ILE A 58 5.19 -6.62 -5.09
N VAL A 59 4.62 -5.77 -4.26
CA VAL A 59 4.32 -4.37 -4.58
C VAL A 59 4.83 -3.43 -3.50
N THR A 60 5.05 -2.18 -3.91
CA THR A 60 5.23 -1.05 -3.00
C THR A 60 4.09 -0.06 -3.15
N LEU A 61 3.69 0.55 -2.03
CA LEU A 61 2.70 1.62 -1.97
C LEU A 61 3.40 2.96 -1.74
N TRP A 62 3.49 3.80 -2.76
CA TRP A 62 4.03 5.15 -2.64
C TRP A 62 2.90 6.18 -2.59
N ALA A 63 2.70 6.84 -1.44
CA ALA A 63 1.72 7.90 -1.28
C ALA A 63 2.17 9.15 -2.06
N ALA A 64 1.44 9.51 -3.11
CA ALA A 64 1.86 10.50 -4.10
C ALA A 64 2.09 11.88 -3.48
N GLU A 65 1.13 12.35 -2.67
CA GLU A 65 1.18 13.68 -2.05
C GLU A 65 2.05 13.71 -0.79
N ALA A 66 2.03 12.65 0.02
CA ALA A 66 2.85 12.60 1.23
C ALA A 66 4.33 12.32 0.95
N ARG A 67 4.67 11.80 -0.24
CA ARG A 67 6.02 11.38 -0.61
C ARG A 67 6.61 10.36 0.38
N LEU A 68 5.79 9.38 0.75
CA LEU A 68 6.14 8.32 1.69
C LEU A 68 5.69 6.96 1.17
N TYR A 69 6.54 5.95 1.33
CA TYR A 69 6.15 4.56 1.21
C TYR A 69 5.41 4.12 2.47
N VAL A 70 4.47 3.18 2.33
CA VAL A 70 3.82 2.49 3.45
C VAL A 70 4.31 1.05 3.50
N GLY A 71 4.59 0.55 4.69
CA GLY A 71 5.07 -0.80 4.92
C GLY A 71 4.66 -1.38 6.27
N ILE A 72 5.17 -2.58 6.53
CA ILE A 72 5.03 -3.29 7.81
C ILE A 72 6.43 -3.69 8.27
N ASP A 73 6.83 -3.23 9.46
CA ASP A 73 8.13 -3.57 10.05
C ASP A 73 8.17 -5.01 10.60
N ASP A 74 9.36 -5.44 11.00
CA ASP A 74 9.62 -6.77 11.57
C ASP A 74 8.87 -7.06 12.86
N ARG A 75 8.28 -6.06 13.52
CA ARG A 75 7.44 -6.18 14.72
C ARG A 75 5.95 -6.20 14.39
N GLY A 76 5.59 -5.96 13.13
CA GLY A 76 4.21 -5.88 12.68
C GLY A 76 3.60 -4.48 12.85
N ASN A 77 4.39 -3.43 13.03
CA ASN A 77 3.87 -2.07 13.04
C ASN A 77 3.75 -1.54 11.62
N ILE A 78 2.76 -0.67 11.41
CA ILE A 78 2.67 0.11 10.18
C ILE A 78 3.74 1.18 10.23
N VAL A 79 4.54 1.26 9.18
CA VAL A 79 5.63 2.23 9.07
C VAL A 79 5.52 3.00 7.77
N THR A 80 6.06 4.23 7.79
CA THR A 80 6.24 5.05 6.61
C THR A 80 7.71 5.38 6.40
N SER A 81 8.15 5.51 5.15
CA SER A 81 9.54 5.81 4.82
C SER A 81 9.65 6.67 3.57
N ALA A 82 10.55 7.65 3.55
CA ALA A 82 10.86 8.43 2.35
C ALA A 82 11.60 7.61 1.29
N SER A 83 12.33 6.58 1.72
CA SER A 83 13.08 5.67 0.85
C SER A 83 12.40 4.31 0.75
N LYS A 84 12.54 3.64 -0.40
CA LYS A 84 12.10 2.25 -0.54
C LYS A 84 12.99 1.36 0.34
N ILE A 85 12.42 0.83 1.43
CA ILE A 85 13.09 -0.10 2.36
C ILE A 85 12.40 -1.47 2.33
N PRO A 86 13.05 -2.56 2.80
CA PRO A 86 12.46 -3.90 2.77
C PRO A 86 11.08 -3.98 3.44
N SER A 87 10.83 -3.23 4.52
CA SER A 87 9.53 -3.18 5.19
C SER A 87 8.37 -2.68 4.31
N CYS A 88 8.66 -1.94 3.24
CA CYS A 88 7.67 -1.38 2.30
C CYS A 88 7.32 -2.32 1.14
N GLU A 89 8.00 -3.46 1.03
CA GLU A 89 7.70 -4.48 0.02
C GLU A 89 6.64 -5.43 0.57
N LEU A 90 5.42 -5.32 0.04
CA LEU A 90 4.25 -6.06 0.49
C LEU A 90 3.87 -7.10 -0.57
N ARG A 91 3.52 -8.29 -0.12
CA ARG A 91 2.92 -9.32 -0.95
C ARG A 91 1.45 -8.96 -1.21
N GLU A 92 1.09 -8.80 -2.47
CA GLU A 92 -0.31 -8.69 -2.90
C GLU A 92 -0.90 -10.08 -3.16
N LYS A 93 -2.13 -10.28 -2.71
CA LYS A 93 -2.90 -11.50 -3.00
C LYS A 93 -4.34 -11.15 -3.26
N LEU A 94 -4.85 -11.61 -4.40
CA LEU A 94 -6.26 -11.56 -4.74
C LEU A 94 -6.99 -12.75 -4.09
N ASP A 95 -8.14 -12.50 -3.47
CA ASP A 95 -9.02 -13.57 -2.99
C ASP A 95 -10.08 -13.97 -4.03
N THR A 96 -10.93 -14.91 -3.66
CA THR A 96 -12.00 -15.44 -4.52
C THR A 96 -13.10 -14.43 -4.83
N GLU A 97 -13.19 -13.34 -4.04
CA GLU A 97 -14.15 -12.24 -4.23
C GLU A 97 -13.51 -11.04 -4.93
N PHE A 98 -12.30 -11.20 -5.51
CA PHE A 98 -11.53 -10.15 -6.18
C PHE A 98 -11.07 -9.00 -5.27
N PHE A 99 -11.05 -9.19 -3.95
CA PHE A 99 -10.38 -8.24 -3.05
C PHE A 99 -8.89 -8.52 -2.98
N THR A 100 -8.10 -7.46 -2.92
CA THR A 100 -6.65 -7.51 -2.71
C THR A 100 -6.34 -7.42 -1.22
N SER A 101 -5.55 -8.36 -0.72
CA SER A 101 -4.86 -8.25 0.57
C SER A 101 -3.40 -7.88 0.33
N LEU A 102 -2.85 -7.07 1.24
CA LEU A 102 -1.46 -6.62 1.20
C LEU A 102 -0.81 -7.01 2.51
N SER A 103 0.29 -7.77 2.43
CA SER A 103 0.85 -8.40 3.62
C SER A 103 2.37 -8.45 3.61
N LYS A 104 2.95 -8.56 4.81
CA LYS A 104 4.36 -8.87 5.01
C LYS A 104 4.47 -10.23 5.65
N GLU A 105 5.20 -11.13 4.99
CA GLU A 105 5.50 -12.47 5.47
C GLU A 105 6.91 -12.46 6.07
N PHE A 106 7.04 -12.83 7.33
CA PHE A 106 8.32 -12.96 8.03
C PHE A 106 8.76 -14.42 8.13
N SER A 107 7.78 -15.33 8.17
CA SER A 107 7.97 -16.78 8.11
C SER A 107 6.65 -17.46 7.71
N PRO A 108 6.64 -18.76 7.38
CA PRO A 108 5.41 -19.47 7.00
C PRO A 108 4.29 -19.42 8.05
N ARG A 109 4.61 -19.14 9.31
CA ARG A 109 3.63 -19.03 10.42
C ARG A 109 3.45 -17.58 10.91
N ARG A 110 4.17 -16.62 10.33
CA ARG A 110 4.17 -15.23 10.78
C ARG A 110 3.99 -14.30 9.59
N LEU A 111 2.75 -13.84 9.43
CA LEU A 111 2.34 -12.91 8.40
C LEU A 111 1.46 -11.82 9.01
N HIS A 112 1.65 -10.60 8.52
CA HIS A 112 0.88 -9.43 8.93
C HIS A 112 0.28 -8.76 7.69
N CYS A 113 -1.04 -8.65 7.65
CA CYS A 113 -1.77 -7.91 6.63
C CYS A 113 -1.95 -6.45 7.03
N LEU A 114 -1.88 -5.53 6.07
CA LEU A 114 -2.37 -4.17 6.22
C LEU A 114 -3.88 -4.23 6.50
N ALA A 115 -4.33 -3.51 7.52
CA ALA A 115 -5.72 -3.51 7.94
C ALA A 115 -6.22 -2.10 8.26
N ILE A 116 -7.48 -1.82 7.96
CA ILE A 116 -8.19 -0.62 8.43
C ILE A 116 -9.36 -1.09 9.29
N SER A 117 -9.45 -0.65 10.55
CA SER A 117 -10.61 -0.95 11.39
C SER A 117 -11.86 -0.20 10.91
N VAL A 118 -13.04 -0.61 11.37
CA VAL A 118 -14.30 0.10 11.08
C VAL A 118 -14.30 1.55 11.56
N GLN A 119 -13.50 1.88 12.59
CA GLN A 119 -13.27 3.24 13.09
C GLN A 119 -12.23 4.03 12.27
N GLY A 120 -11.63 3.44 11.23
CA GLY A 120 -10.60 4.08 10.41
C GLY A 120 -9.18 4.00 10.98
N LYS A 121 -8.93 3.19 12.01
CA LYS A 121 -7.58 3.00 12.54
C LYS A 121 -6.81 2.03 11.64
N VAL A 122 -5.66 2.47 11.13
CA VAL A 122 -4.78 1.61 10.34
C VAL A 122 -3.81 0.87 11.27
N ARG A 123 -3.66 -0.42 11.03
CA ARG A 123 -2.79 -1.32 11.80
C ARG A 123 -2.42 -2.53 10.95
N SER A 124 -1.54 -3.39 11.45
CA SER A 124 -1.43 -4.73 10.90
C SER A 124 -2.41 -5.70 11.56
N SER A 125 -2.68 -6.82 10.90
CA SER A 125 -3.54 -7.90 11.37
C SER A 125 -2.96 -9.25 10.97
N ILE A 126 -3.01 -10.23 11.86
CA ILE A 126 -2.69 -11.63 11.53
C ILE A 126 -3.87 -12.36 10.86
N LEU A 127 -5.07 -11.77 10.88
CA LEU A 127 -6.26 -12.31 10.25
C LEU A 127 -6.24 -11.98 8.75
N THR A 128 -6.10 -13.01 7.91
CA THR A 128 -5.94 -12.88 6.46
C THR A 128 -7.25 -12.81 5.67
N SER A 129 -8.35 -13.32 6.23
CA SER A 129 -9.68 -13.35 5.59
C SER A 129 -10.68 -12.36 6.20
N SER A 130 -10.21 -11.41 7.02
CA SER A 130 -11.07 -10.38 7.61
C SER A 130 -11.43 -9.31 6.58
N GLN A 131 -12.65 -8.79 6.62
CA GLN A 131 -13.06 -7.65 5.78
C GLN A 131 -12.14 -6.42 5.97
N ASN A 132 -11.53 -6.28 7.15
CA ASN A 132 -10.62 -5.17 7.45
C ASN A 132 -9.28 -5.23 6.70
N VAL A 133 -8.92 -6.37 6.10
CA VAL A 133 -7.67 -6.55 5.32
C VAL A 133 -7.92 -6.69 3.81
N GLN A 134 -9.18 -6.62 3.40
CA GLN A 134 -9.61 -6.74 2.01
C GLN A 134 -9.75 -5.34 1.41
N PHE A 135 -9.09 -5.11 0.28
CA PHE A 135 -9.08 -3.82 -0.42
C PHE A 135 -9.53 -3.97 -1.87
N ILE A 136 -10.28 -2.98 -2.33
CA ILE A 136 -10.52 -2.72 -3.75
C ILE A 136 -9.45 -1.72 -4.21
N THR A 137 -8.68 -2.08 -5.23
CA THR A 137 -7.65 -1.22 -5.83
C THR A 137 -8.22 -0.41 -7.00
N LYS A 138 -8.80 0.75 -6.70
CA LYS A 138 -9.46 1.59 -7.71
C LYS A 138 -8.44 2.28 -8.61
N ARG A 139 -8.57 2.10 -9.93
CA ARG A 139 -7.78 2.81 -10.94
C ARG A 139 -8.18 4.28 -10.99
N LEU A 140 -7.19 5.16 -11.01
CA LEU A 140 -7.35 6.56 -11.37
C LEU A 140 -6.90 6.75 -12.83
N HIS A 141 -7.67 7.52 -13.58
CA HIS A 141 -7.41 7.88 -14.98
C HIS A 141 -6.89 9.32 -15.06
#